data_AF-A0A0N4V2Y8-F1
#
_entry.id   AF-A0A0N4V2Y8-F1
#
_cell.length_a   1.000
_cell.length_b   1.000
_cell.length_c   1.000
_cell.angle_alpha   90.00
_cell.angle_beta   90.00
_cell.angle_gamma   90.00
#
_symmetry.space_group_name_H-M   'P 1'
#
loop_
_entity.id
_entity.type
_entity.pdbx_description
1 polymer ?
#
loop_
_entity_poly.entity_id
_entity_poly.type
_entity_poly.pdbx_seq_one_letter_code
_entity_poly.pdbx_strand_id
1 'polypeptide(L)'
;MDRPPGTFLIRDSASDRYIFTVSYRTADSVLHTRLPRHGEYFCLGGPNALVKAHSLVTFVEDSIQKCKERGVCLLMHKKDIRTGTEKLALLKPLKRHEVLPSLKYLSRIVIRHSFSTETISALPIPGSIKQYILSTKYLVPN
;
A
#
# COMPACT_ATOMS: atom_id res chain seq x y z
N MET A 1 -5.46 10.11 6.59
CA MET A 1 -6.17 9.14 7.45
C MET A 1 -5.13 8.29 8.15
N ASP A 2 -5.06 8.38 9.47
CA ASP A 2 -4.12 7.55 10.23
C ASP A 2 -4.69 6.13 10.35
N ARG A 3 -3.92 5.12 9.97
CA ARG A 3 -4.32 3.70 10.04
C ARG A 3 -3.61 3.07 11.24
N PRO A 4 -4.20 2.08 11.92
CA PRO A 4 -3.58 1.51 13.10
C PRO A 4 -2.27 0.77 12.74
N PRO A 5 -1.31 0.71 13.67
CA PRO A 5 -0.11 -0.12 13.52
C PRO A 5 -0.45 -1.57 13.15
N GLY A 6 0.37 -2.16 12.29
CA GLY A 6 0.16 -3.49 11.71
C GLY A 6 -0.81 -3.53 10.53
N THR A 7 -1.32 -2.37 10.09
CA THR A 7 -1.98 -2.26 8.78
C THR A 7 -0.92 -2.35 7.68
N PHE A 8 -1.16 -3.16 6.65
CA PHE A 8 -0.18 -3.39 5.57
C PHE A 8 -0.84 -3.58 4.21
N LEU A 9 -0.07 -3.34 3.14
CA LEU A 9 -0.43 -3.69 1.77
C LEU A 9 0.74 -4.37 1.08
N ILE A 10 0.43 -5.16 0.05
CA ILE A 10 1.42 -5.67 -0.89
C ILE A 10 1.22 -4.96 -2.21
N ARG A 11 2.33 -4.50 -2.80
CA ARG A 11 2.38 -3.80 -4.07
C ARG A 11 3.59 -4.27 -4.87
N ASP A 12 3.61 -3.92 -6.15
CA ASP A 12 4.79 -4.15 -6.99
C ASP A 12 6.01 -3.39 -6.44
N SER A 13 7.19 -4.00 -6.57
CA SER A 13 8.43 -3.33 -6.23
C SER A 13 8.86 -2.41 -7.36
N ALA A 14 9.45 -1.26 -6.98
CA ALA A 14 10.17 -0.39 -7.92
C ALA A 14 11.60 -0.89 -8.21
N SER A 15 11.93 -2.11 -7.78
CA SER A 15 13.27 -2.70 -7.94
C SER A 15 13.20 -3.85 -8.92
N ASP A 16 14.12 -3.87 -9.87
CA ASP A 16 14.19 -4.93 -10.90
C ASP A 16 14.54 -6.32 -10.33
N ARG A 17 14.96 -6.39 -9.06
CA ARG A 17 15.35 -7.64 -8.39
C ARG A 17 14.21 -8.29 -7.60
N TYR A 18 13.09 -7.60 -7.39
CA TYR A 18 12.00 -8.07 -6.53
C TYR A 18 10.66 -7.79 -7.20
N ILE A 19 9.77 -8.77 -7.21
CA ILE A 19 8.43 -8.58 -7.78
C ILE A 19 7.56 -7.75 -6.83
N PHE A 20 7.62 -8.04 -5.52
CA PHE A 20 6.71 -7.46 -4.54
C PHE A 20 7.42 -6.70 -3.41
N THR A 21 6.70 -5.73 -2.84
CA THR A 21 7.06 -4.98 -1.64
C THR A 21 5.90 -4.98 -0.67
N VAL A 22 6.16 -5.35 0.59
CA VAL A 22 5.23 -5.20 1.70
C VAL A 22 5.44 -3.81 2.30
N SER A 23 4.39 -3.00 2.31
CA SER A 23 4.39 -1.68 2.94
C SER A 23 3.47 -1.71 4.15
N TYR A 24 3.95 -1.28 5.32
CA TYR A 24 3.23 -1.46 6.57
C TYR A 24 3.41 -0.29 7.52
N ARG A 25 2.41 -0.06 8.35
CA ARG A 25 2.37 0.97 9.38
C ARG A 25 2.92 0.41 10.69
N THR A 26 3.92 1.07 11.26
CA THR A 26 4.39 0.84 12.63
C THR A 26 3.81 1.92 13.56
N ALA A 27 4.21 1.92 14.84
CA ALA A 27 3.75 2.93 15.78
C ALA A 27 4.13 4.35 15.32
N ASP A 28 5.33 4.49 14.78
CA ASP A 28 5.93 5.81 14.53
C ASP A 28 6.05 6.17 13.05
N SER A 29 5.95 5.19 12.15
CA SER A 29 6.26 5.41 10.73
C SER A 29 5.59 4.41 9.78
N VAL A 30 5.78 4.62 8.47
CA VAL A 30 5.48 3.62 7.45
C VAL A 30 6.79 3.09 6.91
N LEU A 31 6.94 1.77 6.87
CA LEU A 31 8.13 1.10 6.38
C LEU A 31 7.80 0.21 5.19
N HIS A 32 8.84 -0.11 4.40
CA HIS A 32 8.74 -0.88 3.18
C HIS A 32 9.80 -1.96 3.17
N THR A 33 9.37 -3.21 3.01
CA THR A 33 10.28 -4.36 2.88
C THR A 33 10.01 -5.06 1.56
N ARG A 34 11.07 -5.27 0.77
CA ARG A 34 10.99 -6.07 -0.45
C ARG A 34 10.78 -7.53 -0.07
N LEU A 35 9.87 -8.21 -0.74
CA LEU A 35 9.54 -9.61 -0.46
C LEU A 35 10.40 -10.52 -1.35
N PRO A 36 11.47 -11.16 -0.82
CA PRO A 36 12.26 -12.10 -1.60
C PRO A 36 11.46 -13.37 -1.90
N ARG A 37 11.79 -13.98 -3.03
CA ARG A 37 11.44 -15.36 -3.36
C ARG A 37 12.70 -16.19 -3.26
N HIS A 38 12.74 -17.14 -2.32
CA HIS A 38 13.85 -18.07 -2.15
C HIS A 38 13.42 -19.45 -2.65
N GLY A 39 13.96 -19.86 -3.80
CA GLY A 39 13.45 -21.02 -4.52
C GLY A 39 11.98 -20.82 -4.89
N GLU A 40 11.13 -21.74 -4.45
CA GLU A 40 9.68 -21.73 -4.69
C GLU A 40 8.88 -20.94 -3.65
N TYR A 41 9.54 -20.33 -2.65
CA TYR A 41 8.86 -19.77 -1.48
C TYR A 41 9.01 -18.25 -1.36
N PHE A 42 7.91 -17.58 -1.02
CA PHE A 42 7.91 -16.22 -0.47
C PHE A 42 8.23 -16.27 1.02
N CYS A 43 9.14 -15.41 1.47
CA CYS A 43 9.55 -15.36 2.87
C CYS A 43 10.05 -13.96 3.26
N LEU A 44 9.96 -13.60 4.54
CA LEU A 44 10.58 -12.39 5.09
C LEU A 44 11.66 -12.81 6.10
N GLY A 45 12.91 -12.37 5.89
CA GLY A 45 14.06 -12.76 6.72
C GLY A 45 14.94 -13.88 6.16
N GLY A 46 14.72 -14.30 4.90
CA GLY A 46 15.58 -15.27 4.21
C GLY A 46 15.15 -16.74 4.37
N PRO A 47 16.04 -17.71 4.07
CA PRO A 47 15.69 -19.15 3.98
C PRO A 47 15.15 -19.75 5.28
N ASN A 48 15.57 -19.20 6.43
CA ASN A 48 15.20 -19.65 7.77
C ASN A 48 14.00 -18.86 8.35
N ALA A 49 13.25 -18.15 7.51
CA ALA A 49 12.08 -17.41 7.95
C ALA A 49 11.03 -18.34 8.60
N LEU A 50 10.44 -17.87 9.69
CA LEU A 50 9.35 -18.56 10.39
C LEU A 50 8.08 -18.69 9.55
N VAL A 51 7.90 -17.77 8.59
CA VAL A 51 6.81 -17.78 7.62
C VAL A 51 7.42 -17.92 6.23
N LYS A 52 7.08 -19.01 5.55
CA LYS A 52 7.40 -19.24 4.15
C LYS A 52 6.22 -19.92 3.47
N ALA A 53 5.89 -19.53 2.25
CA ALA A 53 4.81 -20.18 1.51
C ALA A 53 5.03 -20.12 0.00
N HIS A 54 4.46 -21.08 -0.74
CA HIS A 54 4.61 -21.18 -2.19
C HIS A 54 3.83 -20.09 -2.96
N SER A 55 2.73 -19.62 -2.38
CA SER A 55 1.94 -18.53 -2.96
C SER A 55 1.97 -17.29 -2.07
N LEU A 56 1.78 -16.13 -2.70
CA LEU A 56 1.69 -14.85 -1.99
C LEU A 56 0.48 -14.82 -1.06
N VAL A 57 -0.64 -15.41 -1.47
CA VAL A 57 -1.89 -15.45 -0.69
C VAL A 57 -1.68 -16.25 0.59
N THR A 58 -1.17 -17.48 0.47
CA THR A 58 -0.84 -18.33 1.61
C THR A 58 0.20 -17.69 2.52
N PHE A 59 1.19 -16.98 1.94
CA PHE A 59 2.18 -16.24 2.73
C PHE A 59 1.52 -15.16 3.61
N VAL A 60 0.55 -14.43 3.06
CA VAL A 60 -0.19 -13.38 3.78
C VAL A 60 -1.05 -13.97 4.89
N GLU A 61 -1.82 -15.01 4.56
CA GLU A 61 -2.71 -15.69 5.52
C GLU A 61 -1.92 -16.28 6.69
N ASP A 62 -0.83 -17.00 6.40
CA ASP A 62 0.06 -17.58 7.41
C ASP A 62 0.74 -16.49 8.26
N SER A 63 1.15 -15.39 7.63
CA SER A 63 1.75 -14.25 8.34
C SER A 63 0.76 -13.66 9.34
N ILE A 64 -0.48 -13.39 8.91
CA ILE A 64 -1.52 -12.84 9.78
C ILE A 64 -1.81 -13.80 10.93
N GLN A 65 -1.97 -15.10 10.63
CA GLN A 65 -2.29 -16.10 11.64
C GLN A 65 -1.18 -16.21 12.69
N LYS A 66 0.09 -16.32 12.26
CA LYS A 66 1.23 -16.42 13.18
C LYS A 66 1.47 -15.12 13.97
N CYS A 67 1.25 -13.95 13.38
CA CYS A 67 1.30 -12.69 14.11
C CYS A 67 0.24 -12.61 15.21
N LYS A 68 -0.98 -13.12 14.97
CA LYS A 68 -2.07 -13.14 15.96
C LYS A 68 -1.87 -14.17 17.06
N GLU A 69 -1.52 -15.40 16.71
CA GLU A 69 -1.43 -16.52 17.67
C GLU A 69 -0.18 -16.47 18.53
N ARG A 70 0.97 -16.17 17.91
CA ARG A 70 2.28 -16.36 18.53
C ARG A 70 2.99 -15.04 18.84
N GLY A 71 2.34 -13.91 18.57
CA GLY A 71 2.97 -12.59 18.64
C GLY A 71 4.21 -12.49 17.75
N VAL A 72 4.30 -13.32 16.70
CA VAL A 72 5.47 -13.37 15.82
C VAL A 72 5.61 -12.02 15.17
N CYS A 73 6.70 -11.35 15.49
CA CYS A 73 7.09 -10.11 14.87
C CYS A 73 8.28 -10.39 13.96
N LEU A 74 8.14 -10.09 12.68
CA LEU A 74 9.24 -10.15 11.74
C LEU A 74 10.27 -9.11 12.16
N LEU A 75 11.53 -9.50 12.24
CA LEU A 75 12.62 -8.65 12.67
C LEU A 75 13.23 -8.00 11.43
N MET A 76 13.07 -6.68 11.32
CA MET A 76 13.66 -5.92 10.23
C MET A 76 14.84 -5.10 10.75
N HIS A 77 15.98 -5.21 10.07
CA HIS A 77 17.15 -4.38 10.34
C HIS A 77 16.99 -3.03 9.62
N LYS A 78 16.95 -1.93 10.38
CA LYS A 78 17.07 -0.57 9.82
C LYS A 78 18.47 -0.38 9.27
N LYS A 79 18.57 0.29 8.11
CA LYS A 79 19.84 0.48 7.38
C LYS A 79 20.72 1.58 7.99
N ASP A 80 20.20 2.37 8.92
CA ASP A 80 20.93 3.48 9.53
C ASP A 80 20.96 3.35 11.06
N ILE A 81 22.19 3.21 11.57
CA ILE A 81 22.68 3.57 12.91
C ILE A 81 21.94 2.94 14.12
N ARG A 82 22.64 1.98 14.76
CA ARG A 82 22.33 1.32 16.05
C ARG A 82 21.20 0.30 16.00
N THR A 83 21.54 -0.98 15.77
CA THR A 83 20.96 -2.21 16.36
C THR A 83 19.46 -2.21 16.75
N GLY A 84 18.61 -1.51 16.00
CA GLY A 84 17.19 -1.38 16.28
C GLY A 84 16.47 -2.44 15.48
N THR A 85 16.22 -3.58 16.09
CA THR A 85 15.34 -4.59 15.51
C THR A 85 13.90 -4.15 15.74
N GLU A 86 13.22 -3.71 14.68
CA GLU A 86 11.81 -3.32 14.79
C GLU A 86 10.93 -4.56 14.60
N LYS A 87 9.98 -4.72 15.53
CA LYS A 87 9.00 -5.79 15.50
C LYS A 87 7.90 -5.45 14.48
N LEU A 88 7.88 -6.15 13.36
CA LEU A 88 6.83 -6.05 12.34
C LEU A 88 5.73 -7.08 12.60
N ALA A 89 4.50 -6.62 12.84
CA ALA A 89 3.32 -7.47 12.88
C ALA A 89 2.41 -7.16 11.68
N LEU A 90 2.16 -8.16 10.82
CA LEU A 90 1.18 -8.04 9.73
C LEU A 90 -0.19 -8.45 10.26
N LEU A 91 -1.01 -7.48 10.63
CA LEU A 91 -2.28 -7.73 11.35
C LEU A 91 -3.51 -7.53 10.48
N LYS A 92 -3.53 -6.42 9.73
CA LYS A 92 -4.70 -6.01 8.94
C LYS A 92 -4.28 -5.71 7.50
N PRO A 93 -4.71 -6.52 6.51
CA PRO A 93 -4.49 -6.18 5.12
C PRO A 93 -5.33 -4.97 4.75
N LEU A 94 -4.70 -4.01 4.10
CA LEU A 94 -5.31 -2.84 3.53
C LEU A 94 -5.92 -3.21 2.18
N LYS A 95 -7.24 -3.26 2.11
CA LYS A 95 -7.93 -3.66 0.89
C LYS A 95 -7.99 -2.51 -0.10
N ARG A 96 -7.88 -2.83 -1.38
CA ARG A 96 -7.88 -1.87 -2.49
C ARG A 96 -9.12 -0.96 -2.49
N HIS A 97 -10.30 -1.52 -2.20
CA HIS A 97 -11.55 -0.75 -2.15
C HIS A 97 -11.62 0.27 -0.99
N GLU A 98 -10.79 0.13 0.05
CA GLU A 98 -10.70 1.10 1.15
C GLU A 98 -9.86 2.33 0.80
N VAL A 99 -9.12 2.28 -0.31
CA VAL A 99 -8.21 3.34 -0.76
C VAL A 99 -8.54 3.88 -2.15
N LEU A 100 -9.25 3.10 -2.97
CA LEU A 100 -9.62 3.53 -4.31
C LEU A 100 -10.57 4.74 -4.26
N PRO A 101 -10.22 5.85 -4.92
CA PRO A 101 -11.17 6.92 -5.14
C PRO A 101 -12.38 6.43 -5.95
N SER A 102 -13.51 7.10 -5.79
CA SER A 102 -14.71 6.79 -6.58
C SER A 102 -14.45 7.04 -8.07
N LEU A 103 -15.18 6.32 -8.94
CA LEU A 103 -15.10 6.56 -10.39
C LEU A 103 -15.37 8.03 -10.73
N LYS A 104 -16.33 8.66 -10.05
CA LYS A 104 -16.61 10.10 -10.17
C LYS A 104 -15.37 10.96 -9.93
N TYR A 105 -14.55 10.62 -8.93
CA TYR A 105 -13.30 11.33 -8.65
C TYR A 105 -12.25 11.07 -9.73
N LEU A 106 -12.06 9.81 -10.13
CA LEU A 106 -11.10 9.45 -11.18
C LEU A 106 -11.43 10.14 -12.50
N SER A 107 -12.70 10.14 -12.92
CA SER A 107 -13.17 10.88 -14.09
C SER A 107 -12.88 12.37 -13.98
N ARG A 108 -13.08 12.97 -12.80
CA ARG A 108 -12.73 14.39 -12.57
C ARG A 108 -11.25 14.66 -12.79
N ILE A 109 -10.35 13.80 -12.31
CA ILE A 109 -8.90 13.97 -12.51
C ILE A 109 -8.56 13.92 -14.00
N VAL A 110 -9.07 12.92 -14.73
CA VAL A 110 -8.81 12.76 -16.17
C VAL A 110 -9.31 13.97 -16.97
N ILE A 111 -10.54 14.44 -16.70
CA ILE A 111 -11.12 15.60 -17.40
C ILE A 111 -10.27 16.85 -17.15
N ARG A 112 -9.86 17.11 -15.91
CA ARG A 112 -9.01 18.27 -15.59
C ARG A 112 -7.63 18.22 -16.22
N HIS A 113 -7.09 17.03 -16.44
CA HIS A 113 -5.80 16.87 -17.10
C HIS A 113 -5.92 17.04 -18.62
N SER A 114 -7.08 16.72 -19.19
CA SER A 114 -7.32 16.70 -20.63
C SER A 114 -7.83 18.03 -21.19
N PHE A 115 -8.43 18.89 -20.36
CA PHE A 115 -9.11 20.11 -20.80
C PHE A 115 -8.73 21.32 -19.94
N SER A 116 -8.67 22.51 -20.56
CA SER A 116 -8.51 23.78 -19.84
C SER A 116 -9.79 24.17 -19.10
N THR A 117 -9.68 25.12 -18.17
CA THR A 117 -10.81 25.67 -17.41
C THR A 117 -11.88 26.28 -18.31
N GLU A 118 -11.48 26.94 -19.39
CA GLU A 118 -12.39 27.53 -20.37
C GLU A 118 -13.12 26.43 -21.15
N THR A 119 -12.40 25.40 -21.61
CA THR A 119 -13.00 24.29 -22.35
C THR A 119 -13.98 23.50 -21.48
N ILE A 120 -13.65 23.25 -20.21
CA ILE A 120 -14.55 22.58 -19.25
C ILE A 120 -15.86 23.36 -19.09
N SER A 121 -15.79 24.69 -19.08
CA SER A 121 -16.97 25.55 -18.97
C SER A 121 -17.90 25.45 -20.19
N ALA A 122 -17.36 25.11 -21.36
CA ALA A 122 -18.12 24.91 -22.60
C ALA A 122 -18.68 23.48 -22.79
N LEU A 123 -18.28 22.49 -21.98
CA LEU A 123 -18.73 21.10 -22.14
C LEU A 123 -20.26 20.96 -22.00
N PRO A 124 -20.92 20.06 -22.75
CA PRO A 124 -22.34 19.79 -22.67
C PRO A 124 -22.69 18.89 -21.47
N ILE A 125 -22.30 19.31 -20.27
CA ILE A 125 -22.54 18.61 -19.01
C ILE A 125 -23.29 19.51 -18.00
N PRO A 126 -24.04 18.94 -17.06
CA PRO A 126 -24.75 19.71 -16.03
C PRO A 126 -23.82 20.63 -15.23
N GLY A 127 -24.32 21.82 -14.86
CA GLY A 127 -23.55 22.83 -14.13
C GLY A 127 -22.97 22.36 -12.79
N SER A 128 -23.71 21.49 -12.07
CA SER A 128 -23.24 20.87 -10.82
C SER A 128 -22.00 19.98 -11.02
N ILE A 129 -21.90 19.30 -12.18
CA ILE A 129 -20.74 18.50 -12.54
C ILE A 129 -19.57 19.41 -12.94
N LYS A 130 -19.81 20.49 -13.69
CA LYS A 130 -18.77 21.50 -13.98
C LYS A 130 -18.17 22.06 -12.69
N GLN A 131 -19.01 22.45 -11.75
CA GLN A 131 -18.58 22.96 -10.45
C GLN A 131 -17.78 21.92 -9.66
N TYR A 132 -18.20 20.65 -9.68
CA TYR A 132 -17.45 19.56 -9.06
C TYR A 132 -16.06 19.40 -9.69
N ILE A 133 -15.96 19.41 -11.02
CA ILE A 133 -14.69 19.26 -11.76
C ILE A 133 -13.74 20.43 -11.43
N LEU A 134 -14.23 21.66 -11.55
CA LEU A 134 -13.46 22.89 -11.36
C LEU A 134 -13.08 23.18 -9.91
N SER A 135 -13.79 22.62 -8.93
CA SER A 135 -13.47 22.78 -7.51
C SER A 135 -12.00 22.45 -7.22
N THR A 136 -11.35 23.16 -6.31
CA THR A 136 -10.00 22.81 -5.81
C THR A 136 -10.05 21.85 -4.63
N LYS A 137 -11.24 21.61 -4.06
CA LYS A 137 -11.40 20.75 -2.88
C LYS A 137 -11.10 19.29 -3.21
N TYR A 138 -10.38 18.62 -2.31
CA TYR A 138 -10.07 17.19 -2.33
C TYR A 138 -9.18 16.70 -3.48
N LEU A 139 -8.48 17.59 -4.18
CA LEU A 139 -7.37 17.16 -5.06
C LEU A 139 -6.24 16.71 -4.14
N VAL A 140 -5.91 15.41 -4.17
CA VAL A 140 -4.68 14.94 -3.54
C VAL A 140 -3.55 15.45 -4.44
N PRO A 141 -2.59 16.24 -3.92
CA PRO A 141 -1.47 16.72 -4.73
C PRO A 141 -0.69 15.52 -5.29
N ASN A 142 -0.22 15.65 -6.53
CA ASN A 142 0.79 14.75 -7.10
C ASN A 142 2.13 14.95 -6.40
#